data_AF-A0A1Y2IRP0-F1
#
_entry.id   AF-A0A1Y2IRP0-F1
#
_cell.length_a   1.000
_cell.length_b   1.000
_cell.length_c   1.000
_cell.angle_alpha   90.00
_cell.angle_beta   90.00
_cell.angle_gamma   90.00
#
_symmetry.space_group_name_H-M   'P 1'
#
loop_
_entity.id
_entity.type
_entity.pdbx_description
1 polymer ?
#
loop_
_entity_poly.entity_id
_entity_poly.type
_entity_poly.pdbx_seq_one_letter_code
_entity_poly.pdbx_strand_id
1 'polypeptide(L)'
;MVYISSWQEYQEAAEALYEKSPYTTRYCVKWRQSPDGQGKLVLKITDNTTCLKFKTHSSVFLNRFDALNLSLMQKMQNRRPTQASIPPSSSAAQIPASTSAAQTPVEASSATTPTPSGPAAGGVKKKKPKKKK
;
A
#
# COMPACT_ATOMS: atom_id res chain seq x y z
N MET A 1 25.77 -0.21 9.96
CA MET A 1 24.46 0.26 10.48
C MET A 1 24.04 1.46 9.66
N VAL A 2 23.12 1.28 8.72
CA VAL A 2 22.83 2.23 7.63
C VAL A 2 21.56 3.03 7.93
N TYR A 3 21.54 4.31 7.56
CA TYR A 3 20.32 5.12 7.55
C TYR A 3 19.79 5.19 6.13
N ILE A 4 18.58 4.68 5.93
CA ILE A 4 17.85 4.81 4.66
C ILE A 4 16.99 6.08 4.74
N SER A 5 17.04 6.89 3.68
CA SER A 5 16.31 8.17 3.61
C SER A 5 14.95 8.04 2.91
N SER A 6 14.83 7.11 1.96
CA SER A 6 13.55 6.81 1.29
C SER A 6 12.70 5.87 2.15
N TRP A 7 11.41 6.19 2.31
CA TRP A 7 10.50 5.29 3.02
C TRP A 7 10.30 3.97 2.29
N GLN A 8 10.16 3.98 0.96
CA GLN A 8 9.88 2.78 0.18
C GLN A 8 11.05 1.80 0.26
N GLU A 9 12.27 2.29 0.07
CA GLU A 9 13.51 1.52 0.22
C GLU A 9 13.65 0.95 1.64
N TYR A 10 13.32 1.73 2.67
CA TYR A 10 13.35 1.24 4.06
C TYR A 10 12.31 0.14 4.31
N GLN A 11 11.09 0.30 3.78
CA GLN A 11 10.02 -0.68 3.93
C GLN A 11 10.40 -2.00 3.23
N GLU A 12 10.78 -1.94 1.96
CA GLU A 12 11.18 -3.11 1.17
C GLU A 12 12.36 -3.85 1.82
N ALA A 13 13.41 -3.12 2.21
CA ALA A 13 14.57 -3.72 2.86
C ALA A 13 14.27 -4.27 4.27
N ALA A 14 13.29 -3.70 4.99
CA ALA A 14 12.84 -4.23 6.27
C ALA A 14 12.04 -5.53 6.11
N GLU A 15 11.13 -5.59 5.14
CA GLU A 15 10.36 -6.80 4.85
C GLU A 15 11.25 -7.93 4.31
N ALA A 16 12.16 -7.64 3.38
CA ALA A 16 13.13 -8.60 2.85
C ALA A 16 14.10 -9.14 3.93
N LEU A 17 14.51 -8.29 4.88
CA LEU A 17 15.36 -8.73 6.00
C LEU A 17 14.60 -9.68 6.94
N TYR A 18 13.33 -9.38 7.23
CA TYR A 18 12.48 -10.25 8.04
C TYR A 18 12.25 -11.60 7.35
N GLU A 19 11.95 -11.61 6.05
CA GLU A 19 11.74 -12.85 5.28
C GLU A 19 13.00 -13.72 5.20
N LYS A 20 14.19 -13.10 5.12
CA LYS A 20 15.48 -13.81 5.18
C LYS A 20 15.74 -14.48 6.54
N SER A 21 15.29 -13.87 7.63
CA SER A 21 15.71 -14.29 8.98
C SER A 21 14.65 -13.98 10.07
N PRO A 22 13.47 -14.63 10.02
CA PRO A 22 12.31 -14.23 10.82
C PRO A 22 12.52 -14.41 12.33
N TYR A 23 13.32 -15.40 12.75
CA TYR A 23 13.57 -15.72 14.15
C TYR A 23 14.61 -14.82 14.84
N THR A 24 15.56 -14.26 14.08
CA THR A 24 16.63 -13.38 14.61
C THR A 24 16.36 -11.90 14.37
N THR A 25 15.49 -11.58 13.42
CA THR A 25 15.10 -10.20 13.10
C THR A 25 14.31 -9.57 14.23
N ARG A 26 14.83 -8.44 14.74
CA ARG A 26 14.19 -7.61 15.77
C ARG A 26 13.90 -6.22 15.20
N TYR A 27 12.64 -5.84 15.28
CA TYR A 27 12.16 -4.50 14.96
C TYR A 27 12.02 -3.67 16.24
N CYS A 28 12.49 -2.43 16.22
CA CYS A 28 12.43 -1.51 17.36
C CYS A 28 11.94 -0.14 16.91
N VAL A 29 10.89 0.34 17.56
CA VAL A 29 10.34 1.70 17.39
C VAL A 29 10.82 2.57 18.54
N LYS A 30 11.24 3.81 18.25
CA LYS A 30 11.54 4.80 19.28
C LYS A 30 10.99 6.17 18.89
N TRP A 31 9.99 6.63 19.64
CA TRP A 31 9.58 8.02 19.64
C TRP A 31 10.50 8.85 20.55
N ARG A 32 10.70 10.11 20.18
CA ARG A 32 11.24 11.16 21.06
C ARG A 32 10.48 12.44 20.78
N GLN A 33 9.94 13.07 21.82
CA GLN A 33 9.46 14.43 21.75
C GLN A 33 10.66 15.38 21.82
N SER A 34 10.81 16.33 20.89
CA SER A 34 11.76 17.44 21.05
C SER A 34 11.14 18.51 21.95
N PRO A 35 11.91 19.24 22.78
CA PRO A 35 11.40 20.39 23.53
C PRO A 35 10.75 21.45 22.63
N ASP A 36 11.18 21.55 21.36
CA ASP A 36 10.66 22.46 20.33
C ASP A 36 9.28 22.05 19.78
N GLY A 37 8.57 21.14 20.44
CA GLY A 37 7.28 20.59 20.02
C GLY A 37 7.34 19.60 18.85
N GLN A 38 8.43 19.57 18.07
CA GLN A 38 8.58 18.65 16.94
C GLN A 38 8.89 17.22 17.41
N GLY A 39 8.03 16.27 17.05
CA GLY A 39 8.28 14.85 17.29
C GLY A 39 9.39 14.28 16.41
N LYS A 40 10.04 13.22 16.87
CA LYS A 40 11.03 12.44 16.11
C LYS A 40 10.76 10.95 16.23
N LEU A 41 10.41 10.33 15.11
CA LEU A 41 10.29 8.89 14.97
C LEU A 41 11.63 8.30 14.50
N VAL A 42 12.10 7.27 15.20
CA VAL A 42 13.25 6.46 14.79
C VAL A 42 12.82 5.00 14.76
N LEU A 43 12.96 4.37 13.60
CA LEU A 43 12.71 2.95 13.36
C LEU A 43 14.04 2.24 13.16
N LYS A 44 14.17 1.03 13.69
CA LYS A 44 15.36 0.18 13.54
C LYS A 44 14.92 -1.25 13.30
N ILE A 45 15.50 -1.91 12.30
CA ILE A 45 15.38 -3.36 12.11
C ILE A 45 16.78 -3.97 12.01
N THR A 46 16.97 -5.18 12.56
CA THR A 46 18.27 -5.86 12.58
C THR A 46 18.13 -7.36 12.87
N ASP A 47 18.92 -8.17 12.18
CA ASP A 47 19.08 -9.62 12.35
C ASP A 47 20.37 -9.97 13.14
N ASN A 48 20.93 -9.00 13.88
CA ASN A 48 22.28 -8.97 14.48
C ASN A 48 23.44 -8.74 13.50
N THR A 49 23.31 -9.05 12.20
CA THR A 49 24.40 -8.88 11.22
C THR A 49 24.27 -7.55 10.47
N THR A 50 23.09 -7.32 9.92
CA THR A 50 22.69 -6.07 9.26
C THR A 50 21.90 -5.22 10.25
N CYS A 51 21.92 -3.90 10.05
CA CYS A 51 21.01 -3.02 10.76
C CYS A 51 20.66 -1.81 9.93
N LEU A 52 19.37 -1.68 9.65
CA LEU A 52 18.75 -0.61 8.88
C LEU A 52 18.02 0.32 9.84
N LYS A 53 18.11 1.62 9.60
CA LYS A 53 17.42 2.65 10.36
C LYS A 53 16.70 3.62 9.44
N PHE A 54 15.50 4.02 9.85
CA PHE A 54 14.80 5.18 9.30
C PHE A 54 14.61 6.21 10.42
N LYS A 55 14.76 7.49 10.09
CA LYS A 55 14.54 8.60 11.04
C LYS A 55 13.73 9.68 10.33
N THR A 56 12.69 10.18 10.98
CA THR A 56 11.86 11.26 10.42
C THR A 56 11.33 12.17 11.53
N HIS A 57 11.08 13.42 11.14
CA HIS A 57 10.38 14.42 11.95
C HIS A 57 8.97 14.72 11.39
N SER A 58 8.61 14.14 10.24
CA SER A 58 7.32 14.37 9.59
C SER A 58 6.28 13.35 10.06
N SER A 59 5.13 13.86 10.52
CA SER A 59 3.96 13.08 10.93
C SER A 59 3.30 12.30 9.78
N VAL A 60 3.56 12.66 8.52
CA VAL A 60 3.04 11.97 7.33
C VAL A 60 3.43 10.49 7.28
N PHE A 61 4.56 10.13 7.90
CA PHE A 61 5.00 8.75 7.98
C PHE A 61 4.31 7.93 9.08
N LEU A 62 3.50 8.52 9.97
CA LEU A 62 2.84 7.78 11.06
C LEU A 62 1.90 6.69 10.51
N ASN A 63 1.01 7.04 9.58
CA ASN A 63 0.12 6.05 8.96
C ASN A 63 0.88 4.95 8.19
N ARG A 64 2.07 5.27 7.67
CA ARG A 64 2.93 4.31 6.94
C ARG A 64 3.69 3.39 7.89
N PHE A 65 4.18 3.92 9.01
CA PHE A 65 4.83 3.13 10.06
C PHE A 65 3.84 2.15 10.69
N ASP A 66 2.60 2.57 10.92
CA ASP A 66 1.57 1.70 11.48
C ASP A 66 1.22 0.53 10.53
N ALA A 67 1.04 0.83 9.24
CA ALA A 67 0.84 -0.20 8.21
C ALA A 67 2.01 -1.20 8.14
N LEU A 68 3.27 -0.74 8.26
CA LEU A 68 4.43 -1.62 8.32
C LEU A 68 4.45 -2.48 9.61
N ASN A 69 4.10 -1.92 10.76
CA ASN A 69 3.98 -2.69 12.01
C ASN A 69 2.95 -3.82 11.83
N LEU A 70 1.77 -3.50 11.28
CA LEU A 70 0.69 -4.45 11.04
C LEU A 70 1.14 -5.58 10.10
N SER A 71 1.81 -5.24 8.99
CA SER A 71 2.37 -6.19 8.04
C SER A 71 3.37 -7.15 8.73
N LEU A 72 4.33 -6.62 9.48
CA LEU A 72 5.31 -7.42 10.21
C LEU A 72 4.65 -8.31 11.27
N MET A 73 3.68 -7.80 12.03
CA MET A 73 2.93 -8.60 13.01
C MET A 73 2.12 -9.73 12.35
N GLN A 74 1.49 -9.48 11.20
CA GLN A 74 0.77 -10.51 10.44
C GLN A 74 1.72 -11.61 9.94
N LYS A 75 2.88 -11.23 9.37
CA LYS A 75 3.93 -12.17 8.96
C LYS A 75 4.46 -12.98 10.16
N MET A 76 4.69 -12.36 11.32
CA MET A 76 5.12 -13.03 12.55
C MET A 76 4.08 -14.00 13.12
N GLN A 77 2.79 -13.71 12.98
CA GLN A 77 1.70 -14.58 13.42
C GLN A 77 1.36 -15.69 12.39
N ASN A 78 2.08 -15.75 11.26
CA ASN A 78 1.72 -16.56 10.08
C ASN A 78 0.25 -16.37 9.63
N ARG A 79 -0.31 -15.19 9.92
CA ARG A 79 -1.70 -14.87 9.59
C ARG A 79 -1.75 -14.40 8.15
N ARG A 80 -2.37 -15.20 7.28
CA ARG A 80 -2.71 -14.74 5.92
C ARG A 80 -3.50 -13.42 6.04
N PRO A 81 -3.18 -12.38 5.27
CA PRO A 81 -3.97 -11.16 5.27
C PRO A 81 -5.40 -11.53 4.93
N THR A 82 -6.33 -11.29 5.85
CA THR A 82 -7.75 -11.51 5.62
C THR A 82 -8.19 -10.46 4.61
N GLN A 83 -8.15 -10.84 3.32
CA GLN A 83 -8.73 -10.10 2.23
C GLN A 83 -10.17 -9.78 2.63
N ALA A 84 -10.45 -8.50 2.90
CA ALA A 84 -11.78 -8.08 3.31
C ALA A 84 -12.76 -8.51 2.22
N SER A 85 -13.66 -9.42 2.57
CA SER A 85 -14.68 -9.91 1.65
C SER A 85 -15.51 -8.72 1.19
N ILE A 86 -15.34 -8.34 -0.07
CA ILE A 86 -16.21 -7.36 -0.73
C ILE A 86 -17.63 -7.92 -0.58
N PRO A 87 -18.55 -7.22 0.10
CA PRO A 87 -19.90 -7.74 0.25
C PRO A 87 -20.51 -7.87 -1.16
N PRO A 88 -21.12 -9.00 -1.51
CA PRO A 88 -21.88 -9.08 -2.74
C PRO A 88 -22.96 -8.00 -2.69
N SER A 89 -23.05 -7.20 -3.75
CA SER A 89 -24.09 -6.20 -3.92
C SER A 89 -25.46 -6.88 -3.89
N SER A 90 -26.15 -6.83 -2.74
CA SER A 90 -27.53 -7.29 -2.62
C SER A 90 -28.44 -6.39 -3.45
N SER A 91 -28.69 -6.79 -4.70
CA SER A 91 -29.75 -6.22 -5.52
C SER A 91 -31.08 -6.28 -4.77
N ALA A 92 -31.92 -5.25 -4.99
CA ALA A 92 -33.10 -4.98 -4.19
C ALA A 92 -34.08 -6.16 -4.11
N ALA A 93 -34.74 -6.27 -2.95
CA ALA A 93 -35.71 -7.32 -2.66
C ALA A 93 -36.88 -7.33 -3.66
N GLN A 94 -37.17 -8.50 -4.21
CA GLN A 94 -38.41 -8.76 -4.95
C GLN A 94 -39.48 -9.29 -3.98
N ILE A 95 -40.70 -8.76 -4.12
CA ILE A 95 -41.87 -9.12 -3.32
C ILE A 95 -42.54 -10.36 -3.97
N PRO A 96 -42.98 -11.37 -3.20
CA PRO A 96 -43.47 -12.62 -3.79
C PRO A 96 -44.92 -12.51 -4.28
N ALA A 97 -45.16 -12.94 -5.52
CA ALA A 97 -46.50 -13.16 -6.07
C ALA A 97 -46.55 -14.38 -6.99
N SER A 98 -47.21 -15.43 -6.49
CA SER A 98 -48.21 -16.25 -7.19
C SER A 98 -47.92 -16.87 -8.59
N THR A 99 -47.84 -18.20 -8.58
CA THR A 99 -48.58 -19.12 -9.48
C THR A 99 -48.10 -19.36 -10.93
N SER A 100 -47.62 -20.60 -11.14
CA SER A 100 -47.69 -21.45 -12.35
C SER A 100 -47.08 -21.07 -13.71
N ALA A 101 -46.68 -22.13 -14.40
CA ALA A 101 -46.59 -22.31 -15.85
C ALA A 101 -45.39 -21.69 -16.62
N ALA A 102 -44.36 -22.53 -16.74
CA ALA A 102 -43.85 -23.06 -18.02
C ALA A 102 -43.09 -22.17 -19.04
N GLN A 103 -42.17 -22.87 -19.73
CA GLN A 103 -41.54 -22.55 -21.04
C GLN A 103 -40.31 -21.61 -21.08
N THR A 104 -39.22 -22.21 -21.57
CA THR A 104 -38.09 -21.64 -22.34
C THR A 104 -38.55 -21.25 -23.76
N PRO A 105 -37.71 -20.78 -24.73
CA PRO A 105 -36.27 -20.41 -24.73
C PRO A 105 -35.99 -19.04 -25.44
N VAL A 106 -34.73 -18.81 -25.90
CA VAL A 106 -34.25 -17.82 -26.91
C VAL A 106 -34.34 -16.32 -26.52
N GLU A 107 -33.63 -15.32 -27.05
CA GLU A 107 -32.39 -15.13 -27.86
C GLU A 107 -31.96 -13.63 -27.69
N ALA A 108 -30.81 -13.07 -28.12
CA ALA A 108 -29.56 -13.52 -28.76
C ALA A 108 -28.43 -12.49 -28.44
N SER A 109 -27.21 -12.66 -28.99
CA SER A 109 -26.28 -11.61 -29.49
C SER A 109 -25.84 -10.40 -28.63
N SER A 110 -24.60 -9.89 -28.69
CA SER A 110 -23.36 -10.28 -29.38
C SER A 110 -22.15 -9.67 -28.67
N ALA A 111 -20.97 -10.28 -28.80
CA ALA A 111 -19.70 -9.73 -28.33
C ALA A 111 -19.02 -8.84 -29.39
N THR A 112 -18.19 -7.88 -28.99
CA THR A 112 -16.88 -7.60 -29.65
C THR A 112 -15.98 -6.65 -28.84
N THR A 113 -14.69 -6.98 -28.81
CA THR A 113 -13.53 -6.10 -28.56
C THR A 113 -12.63 -6.18 -29.83
N PRO A 114 -11.40 -5.63 -29.87
CA PRO A 114 -10.90 -4.28 -29.56
C PRO A 114 -10.14 -3.67 -30.78
N THR A 115 -9.58 -2.44 -30.67
CA THR A 115 -8.25 -2.08 -31.23
C THR A 115 -7.80 -0.65 -30.84
N PRO A 116 -6.48 -0.36 -30.77
CA PRO A 116 -5.93 0.97 -30.49
C PRO A 116 -5.30 1.66 -31.72
N SER A 117 -5.21 2.99 -31.70
CA SER A 117 -4.43 3.80 -32.67
C SER A 117 -3.86 5.08 -32.05
N GLY A 118 -2.57 5.36 -32.27
CA GLY A 118 -2.01 6.72 -32.31
C GLY A 118 -2.05 7.28 -33.74
N PRO A 119 -1.27 8.32 -34.12
CA PRO A 119 -0.18 8.97 -33.35
C PRO A 119 -0.15 10.53 -33.46
N ALA A 120 0.98 11.12 -33.03
CA ALA A 120 1.69 12.29 -33.63
C ALA A 120 1.75 13.66 -32.89
N ALA A 121 2.94 14.27 -33.08
CA ALA A 121 3.27 15.71 -33.09
C ALA A 121 3.39 16.54 -31.77
N GLY A 122 4.64 16.68 -31.31
CA GLY A 122 5.34 17.98 -31.31
C GLY A 122 5.13 18.98 -30.15
N GLY A 123 6.22 19.55 -29.62
CA GLY A 123 6.16 20.76 -28.78
C GLY A 123 7.28 20.94 -27.75
N VAL A 124 8.42 21.53 -28.15
CA VAL A 124 9.54 21.84 -27.25
C VAL A 124 9.35 23.21 -26.57
N LYS A 125 9.48 23.32 -25.24
CA LYS A 125 9.78 24.60 -24.58
C LYS A 125 10.55 24.44 -23.25
N LYS A 126 11.52 25.32 -23.00
CA LYS A 126 12.61 25.12 -22.01
C LYS A 126 13.00 26.46 -21.37
N LYS A 127 13.01 26.55 -20.02
CA LYS A 127 13.59 27.65 -19.18
C LYS A 127 12.90 29.05 -19.33
N LYS A 128 13.01 30.04 -18.42
CA LYS A 128 13.68 30.25 -17.10
C LYS A 128 12.83 31.27 -16.25
N PRO A 129 13.17 31.65 -14.99
CA PRO A 129 12.27 32.34 -14.05
C PRO A 129 12.35 33.89 -14.10
N LYS A 130 11.44 34.56 -13.37
CA LYS A 130 11.50 36.00 -13.07
C LYS A 130 11.71 36.25 -11.57
N LYS A 131 12.65 37.14 -11.23
CA LYS A 131 13.09 37.49 -9.87
C LYS A 131 12.54 38.87 -9.46
N LYS A 132 12.41 39.10 -8.14
CA LYS A 132 12.13 40.41 -7.52
C LYS A 132 12.88 41.57 -8.20
N LYS A 133 12.24 42.73 -8.26
CA LYS A 133 12.75 43.94 -7.64
C LYS A 133 11.61 44.60 -6.86
#